data_AF-A0A7Y7HX97-F1
#
_entry.id   AF-A0A7Y7HX97-F1
#
_cell.length_a   1.000
_cell.length_b   1.000
_cell.length_c   1.000
_cell.angle_alpha   90.00
_cell.angle_beta   90.00
_cell.angle_gamma   90.00
#
_symmetry.space_group_name_H-M   'P 1'
#
loop_
_entity.id
_entity.type
_entity.pdbx_description
1 polymer ?
#
loop_
_entity_poly.entity_id
_entity_poly.type
_entity_poly.pdbx_seq_one_letter_code
_entity_poly.pdbx_strand_id
1 'polypeptide(L)'
;MNKPALTAMRKQAQGGFTLIELIVVIVILGILAATALPRFSSLSGDARLASMNAARGALSSLVAVAHGQALINPAQAAANGLNYENVNVPIVNTYPAAHANTADAAGLNNNDYVVTVNGTVMTIRPAALEAGTQCTLTYTQTANANAQPAIVLNATAANCNN
;
A
#
# COMPACT_ATOMS: atom_id res chain seq x y z
N MET A 1 8.35 -79.71 26.49
CA MET A 1 7.82 -78.49 27.14
C MET A 1 8.75 -77.33 26.83
N ASN A 2 8.31 -76.42 25.95
CA ASN A 2 9.07 -75.27 25.48
C ASN A 2 9.06 -74.14 26.51
N LYS A 3 10.23 -73.63 26.90
CA LYS A 3 10.36 -72.37 27.65
C LYS A 3 10.13 -71.17 26.70
N PRO A 4 9.25 -70.21 27.01
CA PRO A 4 9.13 -68.99 26.22
C PRO A 4 10.31 -68.06 26.56
N ALA A 5 11.03 -67.60 25.53
CA ALA A 5 12.05 -66.59 25.66
C ALA A 5 11.38 -65.21 25.90
N LEU A 6 11.68 -64.59 27.04
CA LEU A 6 11.30 -63.21 27.36
C LEU A 6 12.11 -62.25 26.49
N THR A 7 11.53 -61.81 25.38
CA THR A 7 12.09 -60.72 24.56
C THR A 7 11.90 -59.39 25.29
N ALA A 8 12.97 -58.88 25.89
CA ALA A 8 12.97 -57.58 26.56
C ALA A 8 12.80 -56.45 25.52
N MET A 9 11.73 -55.65 25.67
CA MET A 9 11.56 -54.39 24.95
C MET A 9 12.65 -53.40 25.38
N ARG A 10 13.56 -53.04 24.47
CA ARG A 10 14.54 -51.97 24.69
C ARG A 10 13.81 -50.62 24.71
N LYS A 11 13.72 -50.02 25.89
CA LYS A 11 13.26 -48.63 26.10
C LYS A 11 14.29 -47.70 25.45
N GLN A 12 13.99 -47.12 24.29
CA GLN A 12 14.79 -46.02 23.75
C GLN A 12 14.79 -44.89 24.77
N ALA A 13 15.96 -44.56 25.31
CA ALA A 13 16.14 -43.37 26.14
C ALA A 13 15.89 -42.15 25.26
N GLN A 14 14.75 -41.47 25.44
CA GLN A 14 14.55 -40.13 24.90
C GLN A 14 15.56 -39.22 25.58
N GLY A 15 16.62 -38.84 24.86
CA GLY A 15 17.58 -37.83 25.31
C GLY A 15 16.85 -36.50 25.45
N GLY A 16 16.76 -35.98 26.67
CA GLY A 16 16.31 -34.61 26.89
C GLY A 16 17.33 -33.61 26.32
N PHE A 17 16.83 -32.49 25.80
CA PHE A 17 17.67 -31.35 25.42
C PHE A 17 18.42 -30.82 26.65
N THR A 18 19.70 -30.45 26.48
CA THR A 18 20.49 -29.85 27.55
C THR A 18 20.12 -28.37 27.72
N LEU A 19 20.25 -27.83 28.95
CA LEU A 19 20.03 -26.40 29.19
C LEU A 19 20.97 -25.53 28.36
N ILE A 20 22.21 -25.99 28.13
CA ILE A 20 23.20 -25.25 27.35
C ILE A 20 22.82 -25.18 25.86
N GLU A 21 22.24 -26.24 25.29
CA GLU A 21 21.73 -26.19 23.91
C GLU A 21 20.65 -25.13 23.75
N LEU A 22 19.72 -25.02 24.70
CA LEU A 22 18.66 -24.01 24.64
C LEU A 22 19.25 -22.59 24.76
N ILE A 23 20.24 -22.39 25.64
CA ILE A 23 20.93 -21.10 25.81
C ILE A 23 21.66 -20.70 24.52
N VAL A 24 22.39 -21.61 23.89
CA VAL A 24 23.10 -21.32 22.63
C VAL A 24 22.11 -20.91 21.53
N VAL A 25 20.96 -21.58 21.44
CA VAL A 25 19.93 -21.25 20.43
C VAL A 25 19.39 -19.84 20.62
N ILE A 26 19.00 -19.46 21.84
CA ILE A 26 18.47 -18.10 22.07
C ILE A 26 19.54 -17.02 21.87
N VAL A 27 20.81 -17.31 22.16
CA VAL A 27 21.93 -16.38 21.90
C VAL A 27 22.11 -16.17 20.40
N ILE A 28 22.11 -17.25 19.61
CA ILE A 28 22.21 -17.16 18.14
C ILE A 28 21.02 -16.39 17.57
N LEU A 29 19.79 -16.71 18.01
CA LEU A 29 18.59 -15.98 17.58
C LEU A 29 18.64 -14.49 17.97
N GLY A 30 19.20 -14.16 19.14
CA GLY A 30 19.40 -12.77 19.58
C GLY A 30 20.33 -11.99 18.66
N ILE A 31 21.46 -12.59 18.24
CA ILE A 31 22.41 -11.95 17.31
C ILE A 31 21.77 -11.75 15.93
N LEU A 32 21.07 -12.78 15.43
CA LEU A 32 20.36 -12.69 14.15
C LEU A 32 19.26 -11.61 14.18
N ALA A 33 18.49 -11.53 15.26
CA ALA A 33 17.45 -10.52 15.41
C ALA A 33 18.04 -9.10 15.47
N ALA A 34 19.12 -8.89 16.23
CA ALA A 34 19.77 -7.58 16.37
C ALA A 34 20.30 -7.03 15.03
N THR A 35 20.77 -7.91 14.14
CA THR A 35 21.29 -7.51 12.82
C THR A 35 20.20 -7.39 11.75
N ALA A 36 19.13 -8.18 11.83
CA ALA A 36 18.04 -8.17 10.85
C ALA A 36 17.03 -7.03 11.07
N LEU A 37 16.74 -6.67 12.32
CA LEU A 37 15.67 -5.73 12.65
C LEU A 37 15.85 -4.32 12.02
N PRO A 38 17.05 -3.70 12.01
CA PRO A 38 17.24 -2.39 11.38
C PRO A 38 16.97 -2.41 9.87
N ARG A 39 17.36 -3.50 9.18
CA ARG A 39 17.15 -3.69 7.74
C ARG A 39 15.66 -3.88 7.40
N PHE A 40 14.94 -4.60 8.25
CA PHE A 40 13.52 -4.86 8.04
C PHE A 40 12.66 -3.60 8.19
N SER A 41 13.00 -2.72 9.13
CA SER A 41 12.32 -1.43 9.30
C SER A 41 12.51 -0.52 8.08
N SER A 42 13.74 -0.38 7.55
CA SER A 42 13.97 0.45 6.36
C SER A 42 13.24 -0.08 5.12
N LEU A 43 13.21 -1.41 4.93
CA LEU A 43 12.54 -2.04 3.79
C LEU A 43 11.04 -1.73 3.74
N SER A 44 10.39 -1.61 4.90
CA SER A 44 8.96 -1.29 4.97
C SER A 44 8.67 0.14 4.50
N GLY A 45 9.52 1.10 4.88
CA GLY A 45 9.44 2.48 4.39
C GLY A 45 9.68 2.59 2.88
N ASP A 46 10.69 1.88 2.36
CA ASP A 46 11.00 1.83 0.93
C ASP A 46 9.87 1.19 0.11
N ALA A 47 9.28 0.09 0.60
CA ALA A 47 8.16 -0.57 -0.05
C ALA A 47 6.95 0.36 -0.16
N ARG A 48 6.60 1.08 0.91
CA ARG A 48 5.50 2.05 0.89
C ARG A 48 5.80 3.24 -0.02
N LEU A 49 7.04 3.74 -0.04
CA LEU A 49 7.46 4.78 -0.99
C LEU A 49 7.29 4.32 -2.44
N ALA A 50 7.67 3.08 -2.75
CA ALA A 50 7.48 2.50 -4.08
C ALA A 50 5.98 2.41 -4.44
N SER A 51 5.14 1.91 -3.52
CA SER A 51 3.68 1.86 -3.72
C SER A 51 3.08 3.25 -3.95
N MET A 52 3.51 4.26 -3.20
CA MET A 52 3.03 5.63 -3.37
C MET A 52 3.49 6.27 -4.68
N ASN A 53 4.68 5.92 -5.18
CA ASN A 53 5.10 6.30 -6.53
C ASN A 53 4.27 5.61 -7.61
N ALA A 54 3.96 4.33 -7.44
CA ALA A 54 3.07 3.60 -8.33
C ALA A 54 1.66 4.22 -8.33
N ALA A 55 1.14 4.58 -7.15
CA ALA A 55 -0.15 5.25 -7.00
C ALA A 55 -0.19 6.60 -7.73
N ARG A 56 0.87 7.41 -7.60
CA ARG A 56 1.01 8.65 -8.38
C ARG A 56 0.99 8.38 -9.88
N GLY A 57 1.69 7.34 -10.33
CA GLY A 57 1.72 6.94 -11.74
C GLY A 57 0.34 6.53 -12.25
N ALA A 58 -0.37 5.68 -11.52
CA ALA A 58 -1.73 5.25 -11.85
C ALA A 58 -2.70 6.43 -11.94
N LEU A 59 -2.68 7.32 -10.95
CA LEU A 59 -3.52 8.52 -10.95
C LEU A 59 -3.18 9.46 -12.10
N SER A 60 -1.90 9.66 -12.40
CA SER A 60 -1.47 10.49 -13.55
C SER A 60 -1.94 9.92 -14.89
N SER A 61 -1.88 8.58 -15.02
CA SER A 61 -2.37 7.88 -16.21
C SER A 61 -3.88 8.04 -16.38
N LEU A 62 -4.66 7.83 -15.31
CA LEU A 62 -6.10 8.04 -15.34
C LEU A 62 -6.44 9.47 -15.75
N VAL A 63 -5.77 10.47 -15.17
CA VAL A 63 -6.00 11.88 -15.48
C VAL A 63 -5.75 12.18 -16.96
N ALA A 64 -4.69 11.63 -17.55
CA ALA A 64 -4.40 11.81 -18.98
C ALA A 64 -5.47 11.17 -19.88
N VAL A 65 -5.90 9.94 -19.56
CA VAL A 65 -6.94 9.22 -20.33
C VAL A 65 -8.29 9.91 -20.21
N ALA A 66 -8.71 10.23 -18.98
CA ALA A 66 -9.97 10.91 -18.71
C ALA A 66 -10.01 12.31 -19.34
N HIS A 67 -8.89 13.04 -19.35
CA HIS A 67 -8.79 14.32 -20.04
C HIS A 67 -9.00 14.15 -21.56
N GLY A 68 -8.31 13.19 -22.18
CA GLY A 68 -8.48 12.89 -23.60
C GLY A 68 -9.93 12.55 -23.96
N GLN A 69 -10.60 11.74 -23.14
CA GLN A 69 -12.02 11.42 -23.32
C GLN A 69 -12.94 12.62 -23.10
N ALA A 70 -12.66 13.45 -22.09
CA ALA A 70 -13.44 14.66 -21.81
C ALA A 70 -13.38 15.68 -22.96
N LEU A 71 -12.25 15.76 -23.67
CA LEU A 71 -12.10 16.65 -24.82
C LEU A 71 -12.94 16.23 -26.04
N ILE A 72 -13.34 14.96 -26.15
CA ILE A 72 -14.19 14.49 -27.26
C ILE A 72 -15.60 15.09 -27.15
N ASN A 73 -16.16 15.15 -25.93
CA ASN A 73 -17.44 15.79 -25.67
C ASN A 73 -17.46 16.47 -24.29
N PRO A 74 -16.93 17.70 -24.19
CA PRO A 74 -16.70 18.35 -22.91
C PRO A 74 -17.99 18.69 -22.16
N ALA A 75 -19.08 19.00 -22.88
CA ALA A 75 -20.37 19.29 -22.27
C ALA A 75 -20.96 18.04 -21.60
N GLN A 76 -20.92 16.89 -22.28
CA GLN A 76 -21.44 15.63 -21.73
C GLN A 76 -20.57 15.08 -20.61
N ALA A 77 -19.24 15.20 -20.74
CA ALA A 77 -18.31 14.79 -19.69
C ALA A 77 -18.51 15.62 -18.41
N ALA A 78 -18.71 16.94 -18.52
CA ALA A 78 -18.96 17.80 -17.38
C ALA A 78 -20.34 17.56 -16.73
N ALA A 79 -21.37 17.22 -17.53
CA ALA A 79 -22.72 16.98 -17.01
C ALA A 79 -22.87 15.62 -16.32
N ASN A 80 -22.27 14.57 -16.88
CA ASN A 80 -22.54 13.18 -16.47
C ASN A 80 -21.33 12.47 -15.85
N GLY A 81 -20.12 13.00 -16.01
CA GLY A 81 -18.88 12.28 -15.74
C GLY A 81 -18.48 11.34 -16.88
N LEU A 82 -17.41 10.59 -16.66
CA LEU A 82 -16.93 9.54 -17.56
C LEU A 82 -17.00 8.19 -16.87
N ASN A 83 -17.50 7.18 -17.58
CA ASN A 83 -17.43 5.81 -17.10
C ASN A 83 -16.04 5.22 -17.38
N TYR A 84 -15.34 4.86 -16.32
CA TYR A 84 -14.06 4.16 -16.37
C TYR A 84 -14.20 2.86 -15.58
N GLU A 85 -14.20 1.72 -16.27
CA GLU A 85 -14.34 0.38 -15.65
C GLU A 85 -15.49 0.29 -14.63
N ASN A 86 -16.69 0.73 -15.04
CA ASN A 86 -17.90 0.78 -14.21
C ASN A 86 -17.89 1.79 -13.06
N VAL A 87 -16.85 2.62 -12.93
CA VAL A 87 -16.77 3.74 -11.99
C VAL A 87 -17.10 5.04 -12.71
N ASN A 88 -18.04 5.83 -12.19
CA ASN A 88 -18.34 7.15 -12.77
C ASN A 88 -17.37 8.21 -12.21
N VAL A 89 -16.44 8.66 -13.03
CA VAL A 89 -15.45 9.69 -12.69
C VAL A 89 -16.04 11.06 -13.02
N PRO A 90 -16.35 11.91 -12.03
CA PRO A 90 -16.82 13.27 -12.28
C PRO A 90 -15.74 14.09 -12.98
N ILE A 91 -16.13 14.92 -13.95
CA ILE A 91 -15.21 15.77 -14.71
C ILE A 91 -15.52 17.25 -14.44
N VAL A 92 -14.47 18.02 -14.15
CA VAL A 92 -14.52 19.47 -14.01
C VAL A 92 -13.44 20.07 -14.90
N ASN A 93 -13.79 21.07 -15.71
CA ASN A 93 -12.85 21.77 -16.60
C ASN A 93 -12.05 20.81 -17.49
N THR A 94 -12.69 19.75 -18.00
CA THR A 94 -12.07 18.66 -18.81
C THR A 94 -11.06 17.77 -18.09
N TYR A 95 -10.95 17.84 -16.76
CA TYR A 95 -10.13 16.92 -15.96
C TYR A 95 -10.99 16.20 -14.91
N PRO A 96 -10.55 15.05 -14.39
CA PRO A 96 -11.21 14.44 -13.24
C PRO A 96 -11.37 15.42 -12.07
N ALA A 97 -12.51 15.38 -11.39
CA ALA A 97 -12.69 16.12 -10.15
C ALA A 97 -11.92 15.45 -9.01
N ALA A 98 -11.60 16.20 -7.97
CA ALA A 98 -11.12 15.64 -6.71
C ALA A 98 -12.28 14.88 -6.04
N HIS A 99 -12.35 13.57 -6.24
CA HIS A 99 -13.46 12.73 -5.80
C HIS A 99 -13.01 11.29 -5.55
N ALA A 100 -13.69 10.58 -4.64
CA ALA A 100 -13.37 9.18 -4.30
C ALA A 100 -13.38 8.28 -5.54
N ASN A 101 -14.41 8.39 -6.38
CA ASN A 101 -14.48 7.68 -7.67
C ASN A 101 -13.26 7.89 -8.58
N THR A 102 -12.59 9.05 -8.52
CA THR A 102 -11.35 9.29 -9.28
C THR A 102 -10.20 8.45 -8.72
N ALA A 103 -10.11 8.30 -7.40
CA ALA A 103 -9.15 7.40 -6.79
C ALA A 103 -9.47 5.93 -7.08
N ASP A 104 -10.75 5.53 -6.99
CA ASP A 104 -11.19 4.17 -7.29
C ASP A 104 -10.91 3.78 -8.74
N ALA A 105 -11.19 4.67 -9.70
CA ALA A 105 -10.86 4.47 -11.11
C ALA A 105 -9.34 4.41 -11.39
N ALA A 106 -8.51 4.96 -10.49
CA ALA A 106 -7.06 4.83 -10.54
C ALA A 106 -6.55 3.57 -9.82
N GLY A 107 -7.46 2.70 -9.33
CA GLY A 107 -7.14 1.51 -8.55
C GLY A 107 -6.74 1.80 -7.10
N LEU A 108 -6.90 3.03 -6.62
CA LEU A 108 -6.54 3.47 -5.27
C LEU A 108 -7.71 3.26 -4.32
N ASN A 109 -8.04 1.99 -4.08
CA ASN A 109 -9.20 1.57 -3.29
C ASN A 109 -8.95 1.62 -1.77
N ASN A 110 -10.04 1.53 -1.00
CA ASN A 110 -10.05 1.65 0.47
C ASN A 110 -9.39 0.49 1.25
N ASN A 111 -8.94 -0.57 0.59
CA ASN A 111 -8.24 -1.67 1.28
C ASN A 111 -6.78 -1.31 1.55
N ASP A 112 -6.11 -0.73 0.56
CA ASP A 112 -4.68 -0.40 0.62
C ASP A 112 -4.43 1.08 0.93
N TYR A 113 -5.42 1.94 0.63
CA TYR A 113 -5.31 3.38 0.75
C TYR A 113 -6.48 3.97 1.53
N VAL A 114 -6.23 5.11 2.17
CA VAL A 114 -7.27 5.98 2.71
C VAL A 114 -7.36 7.20 1.80
N VAL A 115 -8.53 7.41 1.21
CA VAL A 115 -8.82 8.54 0.33
C VAL A 115 -9.66 9.55 1.11
N THR A 116 -9.14 10.77 1.27
CA THR A 116 -9.86 11.89 1.89
C THR A 116 -10.08 12.99 0.87
N VAL A 117 -11.34 13.39 0.67
CA VAL A 117 -11.71 14.47 -0.24
C VAL A 117 -12.17 15.68 0.57
N ASN A 118 -11.55 16.83 0.33
CA ASN A 118 -11.91 18.11 0.94
C ASN A 118 -12.03 19.17 -0.16
N GLY A 119 -13.26 19.35 -0.65
CA GLY A 119 -13.55 20.26 -1.76
C GLY A 119 -12.79 19.87 -3.02
N THR A 120 -11.90 20.75 -3.48
CA THR A 120 -11.09 20.56 -4.70
C THR A 120 -9.79 19.80 -4.48
N VAL A 121 -9.53 19.34 -3.25
CA VAL A 121 -8.30 18.62 -2.89
C VAL A 121 -8.65 17.20 -2.44
N MET A 122 -8.03 16.21 -3.08
CA MET A 122 -8.09 14.82 -2.69
C MET A 122 -6.71 14.38 -2.18
N THR A 123 -6.66 13.76 -1.02
CA THR A 123 -5.43 13.26 -0.41
C THR A 123 -5.53 11.74 -0.24
N ILE A 124 -4.50 11.03 -0.68
CA ILE A 124 -4.36 9.59 -0.59
C ILE A 124 -3.17 9.26 0.31
N ARG A 125 -3.35 8.29 1.20
CA ARG A 125 -2.34 7.80 2.14
C ARG A 125 -2.44 6.28 2.23
N PRO A 126 -1.35 5.52 2.45
CA PRO A 126 -1.45 4.09 2.71
C PRO A 126 -2.29 3.80 3.96
N ALA A 127 -3.21 2.84 3.89
CA ALA A 127 -4.11 2.49 5.00
C ALA A 127 -3.36 1.97 6.25
N ALA A 128 -2.16 1.41 6.05
CA ALA A 128 -1.31 0.90 7.11
C ALA A 128 -0.62 1.98 7.98
N LEU A 129 -0.77 3.26 7.65
CA LEU A 129 -0.23 4.37 8.44
C LEU A 129 -1.32 5.01 9.31
N GLU A 130 -0.93 5.82 10.29
CA GLU A 130 -1.88 6.59 11.10
C GLU A 130 -2.38 7.84 10.36
N ALA A 131 -3.52 8.37 10.81
CA ALA A 131 -4.00 9.67 10.33
C ALA A 131 -2.98 10.77 10.67
N GLY A 132 -2.71 11.68 9.72
CA GLY A 132 -1.75 12.77 9.91
C GLY A 132 -0.29 12.46 9.56
N THR A 133 0.02 11.26 9.04
CA THR A 133 1.36 11.02 8.48
C THR A 133 1.65 11.96 7.29
N GLN A 134 2.93 12.22 7.04
CA GLN A 134 3.35 13.06 5.92
C GLN A 134 3.40 12.29 4.60
N CYS A 135 3.48 10.95 4.63
CA CYS A 135 3.47 10.06 3.45
C CYS A 135 2.12 10.11 2.71
N THR A 136 1.97 11.12 1.86
CA THR A 136 0.69 11.45 1.21
C THR A 136 0.88 11.77 -0.26
N LEU A 137 -0.13 11.43 -1.04
CA LEU A 137 -0.29 11.82 -2.44
C LEU A 137 -1.49 12.76 -2.52
N THR A 138 -1.25 14.00 -2.93
CA THR A 138 -2.28 15.03 -3.03
C THR A 138 -2.60 15.30 -4.50
N TYR A 139 -3.87 15.20 -4.83
CA TYR A 139 -4.45 15.61 -6.08
C TYR A 139 -5.23 16.91 -5.86
N THR A 140 -4.80 17.98 -6.52
CA THR A 140 -5.53 19.25 -6.53
C THR A 140 -6.21 19.40 -7.87
N GLN A 141 -7.54 19.40 -7.84
CA GLN A 141 -8.37 19.63 -9.02
C GLN A 141 -8.01 20.96 -9.66
N THR A 142 -8.14 21.03 -10.97
CA THR A 142 -7.86 22.26 -11.70
C THR A 142 -8.83 23.40 -11.34
N ALA A 143 -8.30 24.62 -11.30
CA ALA A 143 -9.08 25.85 -11.15
C ALA A 143 -9.79 26.27 -12.46
N ASN A 144 -9.26 25.89 -13.63
CA ASN A 144 -9.83 26.26 -14.94
C ASN A 144 -9.36 25.30 -16.05
N ALA A 145 -10.00 25.36 -17.23
CA ALA A 145 -9.70 24.45 -18.34
C ALA A 145 -8.28 24.56 -18.92
N ASN A 146 -7.51 25.60 -18.58
CA ASN A 146 -6.17 25.85 -19.11
C ASN A 146 -5.04 25.47 -18.13
N ALA A 147 -5.38 25.01 -16.93
CA ALA A 147 -4.41 24.56 -15.94
C ALA A 147 -4.56 23.06 -15.73
N GLN A 148 -3.45 22.31 -15.78
CA GLN A 148 -3.48 20.89 -15.41
C GLN A 148 -3.66 20.75 -13.89
N PRO A 149 -4.43 19.75 -13.41
CA PRO A 149 -4.48 19.42 -11.99
C PRO A 149 -3.08 19.09 -11.44
N ALA A 150 -2.81 19.52 -10.21
CA ALA A 150 -1.52 19.25 -9.57
C ALA A 150 -1.57 17.89 -8.86
N ILE A 151 -0.60 17.03 -9.16
CA ILE A 151 -0.41 15.73 -8.50
C ILE A 151 0.92 15.78 -7.76
N VAL A 152 0.85 15.97 -6.44
CA VAL A 152 2.01 16.18 -5.58
C VAL A 152 2.18 14.98 -4.67
N LEU A 153 3.34 14.34 -4.76
CA LEU A 153 3.71 13.25 -3.86
C LEU A 153 4.64 13.78 -2.77
N ASN A 154 4.18 13.72 -1.53
CA ASN A 154 4.97 14.03 -0.34
C ASN A 154 5.38 12.72 0.37
N ALA A 155 6.08 11.83 -0.32
CA ALA A 155 6.51 10.56 0.22
C ALA A 155 8.04 10.43 0.18
N THR A 156 8.61 9.95 1.29
CA THR A 156 10.01 9.60 1.47
C THR A 156 10.09 8.31 2.29
N ALA A 157 11.19 7.57 2.21
CA ALA A 157 11.35 6.36 3.00
C ALA A 157 11.20 6.63 4.51
N ALA A 158 11.65 7.80 4.98
CA ALA A 158 11.54 8.21 6.38
C ALA A 158 10.09 8.52 6.79
N ASN A 159 9.34 9.27 5.97
CA ASN A 159 7.98 9.67 6.32
C ASN A 159 6.93 8.59 6.07
N CYS A 160 7.26 7.54 5.31
CA CYS A 160 6.41 6.37 5.08
C CYS A 160 6.73 5.20 6.03
N ASN A 161 7.67 5.36 6.96
CA ASN A 161 8.05 4.29 7.90
C ASN A 161 7.21 4.29 9.20
N ASN A 162 6.49 5.38 9.52
CA ASN A 162 5.65 5.51 10.72
C ASN A 162 4.26 6.07 10.39
#